data_AF-A0A5B1BK50-F1
#
_entry.id   AF-A0A5B1BK50-F1
#
_cell.length_a   1.000
_cell.length_b   1.000
_cell.length_c   1.000
_cell.angle_alpha   90.00
_cell.angle_beta   90.00
_cell.angle_gamma   90.00
#
_symmetry.space_group_name_H-M   'P 1'
#
loop_
_entity.id
_entity.type
_entity.pdbx_description
1 polymer ?
#
loop_
_entity_poly.entity_id
_entity_poly.type
_entity_poly.pdbx_seq_one_letter_code
_entity_poly.pdbx_strand_id
1 'polypeptide(L)'
;MGHRLTIAMARWQATVQWVTDEPSSAELFVEAESLEVLRGEGGVKSLSGPEKALVRSSALKSLSANRFPRIRFTSDAIEQTTAGYRLTGTLEIRGKSNKHVIDLRTEDLGDSWQMTVESTVRQSDFGVKPYSLLMGSLQVADEVTVSFSAVRAKED
;
A
#
# COMPACT_ATOMS: atom_id res chain seq x y z
N MET A 1 -7.55 8.54 23.06
CA MET A 1 -7.16 8.92 21.68
C MET A 1 -6.34 7.79 21.08
N GLY A 2 -6.63 7.41 19.84
CA GLY A 2 -5.84 6.42 19.11
C GLY A 2 -4.64 7.06 18.41
N HIS A 3 -3.69 6.23 17.99
CA HIS A 3 -2.60 6.67 17.11
C HIS A 3 -3.03 6.57 15.65
N ARG A 4 -2.75 7.60 14.84
CA ARG A 4 -2.63 7.47 13.39
C ARG A 4 -1.26 6.86 13.10
N LEU A 5 -1.25 5.64 12.58
CA LEU A 5 -0.01 4.92 12.27
C LEU A 5 0.47 5.26 10.86
N THR A 6 1.77 5.40 10.71
CA THR A 6 2.44 5.31 9.41
C THR A 6 3.29 4.05 9.39
N ILE A 7 3.04 3.24 8.38
CA ILE A 7 3.63 1.92 8.18
C ILE A 7 4.33 1.91 6.83
N ALA A 8 5.51 1.31 6.77
CA ALA A 8 6.18 1.02 5.51
C ALA A 8 6.13 -0.48 5.22
N MET A 9 6.07 -0.82 3.93
CA MET A 9 6.34 -2.16 3.43
C MET A 9 7.73 -2.12 2.80
N ALA A 10 8.75 -2.62 3.50
CA ALA A 10 10.14 -2.40 3.13
C ALA A 10 10.63 -3.27 1.97
N ARG A 11 9.94 -4.39 1.67
CA ARG A 11 10.30 -5.31 0.59
C ARG A 11 9.13 -5.49 -0.35
N TRP A 12 9.33 -5.03 -1.57
CA TRP A 12 8.37 -5.11 -2.66
C TRP A 12 9.12 -5.08 -3.99
N GLN A 13 8.45 -5.56 -5.03
CA GLN A 13 8.93 -5.51 -6.42
C GLN A 13 7.76 -5.14 -7.32
N ALA A 14 7.97 -4.14 -8.18
CA ALA A 14 7.07 -3.84 -9.28
C ALA A 14 7.74 -4.23 -10.60
N THR A 15 7.00 -4.89 -11.48
CA THR A 15 7.44 -5.22 -12.84
C THR A 15 6.47 -4.56 -13.81
N VAL A 16 6.99 -3.88 -14.84
CA VAL A 16 6.20 -3.21 -15.87
C VAL A 16 6.65 -3.72 -17.23
N GLN A 17 5.70 -4.11 -18.06
CA GLN A 17 5.95 -4.44 -19.47
C GLN A 17 5.59 -3.26 -20.34
N TRP A 18 6.34 -3.09 -21.43
CA TRP A 18 6.24 -1.95 -22.33
C TRP A 18 6.00 -2.43 -23.76
N VAL A 19 5.17 -1.68 -24.49
CA VAL A 19 4.95 -1.85 -25.94
C VAL A 19 5.08 -0.48 -26.58
N THR A 20 6.05 -0.32 -27.49
CA THR A 20 6.28 0.95 -28.22
C THR A 20 6.32 2.16 -27.27
N ASP A 21 7.08 2.03 -26.18
CA ASP A 21 7.28 3.05 -25.14
C ASP A 21 6.09 3.39 -24.23
N GLU A 22 4.98 2.65 -24.35
CA GLU A 22 3.84 2.75 -23.43
C GLU A 22 3.76 1.54 -22.48
N PRO A 23 3.41 1.75 -21.18
CA PRO A 23 3.24 0.65 -20.25
C PRO A 23 1.98 -0.16 -20.59
N SER A 24 2.16 -1.45 -20.89
CA SER A 24 1.08 -2.35 -21.29
C SER A 24 0.53 -3.20 -20.15
N SER A 25 1.37 -3.55 -19.18
CA SER A 25 0.97 -4.24 -17.95
C SER A 25 1.91 -3.95 -16.79
N ALA A 26 1.41 -4.07 -15.57
CA ALA A 26 2.15 -3.91 -14.34
C ALA A 26 1.74 -4.96 -13.31
N GLU A 27 2.72 -5.49 -12.58
CA GLU A 27 2.50 -6.36 -11.43
C GLU A 27 3.33 -5.86 -10.24
N LEU A 28 2.69 -5.74 -9.08
CA LEU A 28 3.32 -5.40 -7.81
C LEU A 28 3.22 -6.60 -6.87
N PHE A 29 4.34 -6.97 -6.28
CA PHE A 29 4.43 -7.90 -5.16
C PHE A 29 4.95 -7.17 -3.93
N VAL A 30 4.31 -7.38 -2.79
CA VAL A 30 4.75 -6.85 -1.49
C VAL A 30 4.86 -8.00 -0.50
N GLU A 31 6.00 -8.11 0.17
CA GLU A 31 6.19 -9.08 1.24
C GLU A 31 5.57 -8.57 2.53
N ALA A 32 4.51 -9.21 3.02
CA ALA A 32 3.78 -8.76 4.20
C ALA A 32 4.67 -8.71 5.45
N GLU A 33 5.63 -9.61 5.58
CA GLU A 33 6.57 -9.61 6.72
C GLU A 33 7.56 -8.44 6.70
N SER A 34 7.69 -7.70 5.59
CA SER A 34 8.51 -6.49 5.52
C SER A 34 7.85 -5.26 6.16
N LEU A 35 6.67 -5.44 6.77
CA LEU A 35 5.94 -4.39 7.47
C LEU A 35 6.78 -3.78 8.61
N GLU A 36 6.90 -2.46 8.60
CA GLU A 36 7.57 -1.68 9.64
C GLU A 36 6.68 -0.54 10.14
N VAL A 37 6.60 -0.36 11.46
CA VAL A 37 5.85 0.76 12.06
C VAL A 37 6.80 1.95 12.21
N LEU A 38 6.69 2.93 11.32
CA LEU A 38 7.57 4.10 11.31
C LEU A 38 7.23 5.06 12.46
N ARG A 39 5.97 5.44 12.57
CA ARG A 39 5.49 6.44 13.55
C ARG A 39 4.02 6.23 13.91
N GLY A 40 3.62 6.78 15.06
CA GLY A 40 2.24 6.83 15.52
C GLY A 40 1.95 8.22 16.10
N GLU A 41 1.03 8.96 15.51
CA GLU A 41 0.74 10.36 15.82
C GLU A 41 -0.66 10.52 16.46
N GLY A 42 -0.90 11.61 17.18
CA GLY A 42 -2.22 11.94 17.77
C GLY A 42 -2.58 11.17 19.05
N GLY A 43 -1.76 10.21 19.48
CA GLY A 43 -1.89 9.60 20.80
C GLY A 43 -1.18 10.42 21.89
N VAL A 44 -1.43 10.04 23.16
CA VAL A 44 -0.97 10.80 24.34
C VAL A 44 0.57 10.89 24.44
N LYS A 45 1.28 9.85 23.98
CA LYS A 45 2.75 9.79 23.91
C LYS A 45 3.18 9.12 22.62
N SER A 46 4.34 9.46 22.06
CA SER A 46 4.90 8.73 20.92
C SER A 46 5.08 7.24 21.24
N LEU A 47 4.94 6.39 20.22
CA LEU A 47 5.15 4.94 20.36
C LEU A 47 6.63 4.63 20.62
N SER A 48 6.91 3.97 21.73
CA SER A 48 8.21 3.39 22.06
C SER A 48 8.53 2.19 21.15
N GLY A 49 9.80 1.75 21.15
CA GLY A 49 10.24 0.57 20.39
C GLY A 49 9.43 -0.70 20.71
N PRO A 50 9.26 -1.07 22.00
CA PRO A 50 8.43 -2.22 22.37
C PRO A 50 6.97 -2.09 21.91
N GLU A 51 6.38 -0.89 21.99
CA GLU A 51 5.02 -0.65 21.50
C GLU A 51 4.91 -0.81 19.98
N LYS A 52 5.88 -0.28 19.21
CA LYS A 52 5.96 -0.50 17.75
C LYS A 52 6.05 -1.99 17.40
N ALA A 53 6.80 -2.79 18.17
CA ALA A 53 6.90 -4.23 17.95
C ALA A 53 5.57 -4.97 18.18
N LEU A 54 4.81 -4.59 19.21
CA LEU A 54 3.47 -5.13 19.47
C LEU A 54 2.46 -4.74 18.38
N VAL A 55 2.50 -3.49 17.92
CA VAL A 55 1.67 -3.03 16.79
C VAL A 55 2.00 -3.80 15.52
N ARG A 56 3.29 -3.95 15.19
CA ARG A 56 3.75 -4.75 14.04
C ARG A 56 3.24 -6.19 14.13
N SER A 57 3.43 -6.85 15.27
CA SER A 57 2.96 -8.23 15.48
C SER A 57 1.45 -8.36 15.27
N SER A 58 0.68 -7.40 15.79
CA SER A 58 -0.78 -7.36 15.62
C SER A 58 -1.17 -7.16 14.16
N ALA A 59 -0.52 -6.26 13.42
CA ALA A 59 -0.77 -6.03 12.01
C ALA A 59 -0.48 -7.28 11.16
N LEU A 60 0.65 -7.95 11.38
CA LEU A 60 1.00 -9.20 10.69
C LEU A 60 0.01 -10.33 10.98
N LYS A 61 -0.48 -10.42 12.22
CA LYS A 61 -1.52 -11.38 12.61
C LYS A 61 -2.84 -11.09 11.91
N SER A 62 -3.25 -9.82 11.84
CA SER A 62 -4.47 -9.38 11.14
C SER A 62 -4.42 -9.70 9.64
N LEU A 63 -3.26 -9.49 9.01
CA LEU A 63 -3.00 -9.89 7.62
C LEU A 63 -2.85 -11.41 7.44
N SER A 64 -2.70 -12.17 8.53
CA SER A 64 -2.37 -13.60 8.50
C SER A 64 -1.12 -13.87 7.64
N ALA A 65 -0.08 -13.04 7.82
CA ALA A 65 1.12 -13.02 6.96
C ALA A 65 1.85 -14.37 6.89
N ASN A 66 1.76 -15.20 7.93
CA ASN A 66 2.33 -16.55 7.92
C ASN A 66 1.65 -17.51 6.92
N ARG A 67 0.38 -17.28 6.58
CA ARG A 67 -0.38 -18.06 5.58
C ARG A 67 -0.46 -17.34 4.24
N PHE A 68 -0.50 -16.02 4.26
CA PHE A 68 -0.60 -15.17 3.08
C PHE A 68 0.58 -14.18 3.08
N PRO A 69 1.80 -14.65 2.75
CA PRO A 69 3.01 -13.84 2.88
C PRO A 69 3.13 -12.72 1.84
N ARG A 70 2.28 -12.76 0.80
CA ARG A 70 2.33 -11.84 -0.34
C ARG A 70 1.03 -11.07 -0.46
N ILE A 71 1.16 -9.77 -0.67
CA ILE A 71 0.12 -8.89 -1.24
C ILE A 71 0.49 -8.66 -2.69
N ARG A 72 -0.50 -8.68 -3.59
CA ARG A 72 -0.25 -8.59 -5.03
C ARG A 72 -1.24 -7.68 -5.72
N PHE A 73 -0.77 -6.87 -6.66
CA PHE A 73 -1.64 -6.17 -7.61
C PHE A 73 -1.23 -6.56 -9.03
N THR A 74 -2.20 -6.85 -9.89
CA THR A 74 -1.98 -7.13 -11.32
C THR A 74 -2.91 -6.24 -12.12
N SER A 75 -2.37 -5.43 -13.04
CA SER A 75 -3.17 -4.62 -13.93
C SER A 75 -3.84 -5.48 -15.01
N ASP A 76 -5.10 -5.18 -15.29
CA ASP A 76 -5.84 -5.69 -16.45
C ASP A 76 -5.81 -4.68 -17.61
N ALA A 77 -5.72 -3.38 -17.28
CA ALA A 77 -5.63 -2.28 -18.23
C ALA A 77 -4.80 -1.13 -17.63
N ILE A 78 -4.05 -0.45 -18.51
CA ILE A 78 -3.33 0.77 -18.20
C ILE A 78 -3.74 1.82 -19.24
N GLU A 79 -4.24 2.94 -18.77
CA GLU A 79 -4.72 4.05 -19.61
C GLU A 79 -3.90 5.30 -19.32
N GLN A 80 -3.43 5.97 -20.37
CA GLN A 80 -2.80 7.28 -20.20
C GLN A 80 -3.87 8.32 -19.79
N THR A 81 -3.49 9.21 -18.89
CA THR A 81 -4.30 10.33 -18.41
C THR A 81 -3.50 11.62 -18.57
N THR A 82 -4.14 12.77 -18.33
CA THR A 82 -3.45 14.06 -18.34
C THR A 82 -2.41 14.23 -17.22
N ALA A 83 -2.48 13.42 -16.16
CA ALA A 83 -1.61 13.53 -14.99
C ALA A 83 -0.63 12.35 -14.84
N GLY A 84 -0.66 11.37 -15.74
CA GLY A 84 0.08 10.12 -15.64
C GLY A 84 -0.73 8.94 -16.17
N TYR A 85 -0.94 7.90 -15.37
CA TYR A 85 -1.62 6.67 -15.80
C TYR A 85 -2.71 6.23 -14.82
N ARG A 86 -3.78 5.63 -15.35
CA ARG A 86 -4.80 4.91 -14.59
C ARG A 86 -4.63 3.42 -14.81
N LEU A 87 -4.35 2.69 -13.73
CA LEU A 87 -4.21 1.25 -13.75
C LEU A 87 -5.47 0.62 -13.16
N THR A 88 -6.24 -0.10 -13.97
CA THR A 88 -7.35 -0.92 -13.49
C THR A 88 -6.86 -2.35 -13.37
N GLY A 89 -7.06 -2.98 -12.21
CA GLY A 89 -6.54 -4.31 -11.96
C GLY A 89 -7.20 -5.05 -10.83
N THR A 90 -6.55 -6.11 -10.40
CA THR A 90 -6.95 -6.96 -9.28
C THR A 90 -5.93 -6.83 -8.16
N LEU A 91 -6.40 -6.40 -6.98
CA LEU A 91 -5.64 -6.40 -5.74
C LEU A 91 -5.97 -7.67 -4.95
N GLU A 92 -4.93 -8.38 -4.52
CA GLU A 92 -5.00 -9.59 -3.71
C GLU A 92 -4.35 -9.33 -2.35
N ILE A 93 -5.14 -9.42 -1.28
CA ILE A 93 -4.67 -9.33 0.11
C ILE A 93 -5.31 -10.47 0.89
N ARG A 94 -4.50 -11.19 1.68
CA ARG A 94 -4.99 -12.27 2.57
C ARG A 94 -5.79 -13.34 1.80
N GLY A 95 -5.35 -13.68 0.59
CA GLY A 95 -5.98 -14.67 -0.29
C GLY A 95 -7.36 -14.27 -0.84
N LYS A 96 -7.75 -13.01 -0.69
CA LYS A 96 -8.96 -12.44 -1.32
C LYS A 96 -8.57 -11.48 -2.42
N SER A 97 -9.29 -11.54 -3.53
CA SER A 97 -9.04 -10.73 -4.72
C SER A 97 -10.23 -9.82 -5.00
N ASN A 98 -9.98 -8.53 -5.17
CA ASN A 98 -11.00 -7.54 -5.52
C ASN A 98 -10.46 -6.63 -6.63
N LYS A 99 -11.37 -6.06 -7.44
CA LYS A 99 -11.00 -5.01 -8.39
C LYS A 99 -10.49 -3.78 -7.65
N HIS A 100 -9.45 -3.16 -8.17
CA HIS A 100 -8.85 -1.97 -7.60
C HIS A 100 -8.31 -1.08 -8.73
N VAL A 101 -8.44 0.23 -8.55
CA VAL A 101 -7.95 1.24 -9.49
C VAL A 101 -6.86 2.04 -8.80
N ILE A 102 -5.76 2.24 -9.50
CA ILE A 102 -4.62 3.04 -9.04
C ILE A 102 -4.44 4.18 -10.03
N ASP A 103 -4.54 5.42 -9.54
CA ASP A 103 -4.16 6.60 -10.29
C ASP A 103 -2.69 6.92 -9.97
N LEU A 104 -1.81 6.68 -10.93
CA LEU A 104 -0.36 6.97 -10.87
C LEU A 104 -0.11 8.33 -11.49
N ARG A 105 0.27 9.30 -10.67
CA ARG A 105 0.70 10.62 -11.15
C ARG A 105 2.17 10.56 -11.57
N THR A 106 2.48 11.13 -12.72
CA THR A 106 3.84 11.31 -13.23
C THR A 106 4.14 12.79 -13.42
N GLU A 107 5.31 13.23 -12.97
CA GLU A 107 5.79 14.60 -13.15
C GLU A 107 7.18 14.56 -13.79
N ASP A 108 7.35 15.34 -14.86
CA ASP A 108 8.63 15.51 -15.53
C ASP A 108 9.47 16.54 -14.76
N LEU A 109 10.61 16.11 -14.22
CA LEU A 109 11.55 16.96 -13.50
C LEU A 109 12.79 17.32 -14.34
N GLY A 110 12.74 17.15 -15.67
CA GLY A 110 13.88 17.31 -16.57
C GLY A 110 14.59 15.98 -16.78
N ASP A 111 15.60 15.69 -15.96
CA ASP A 111 16.44 14.47 -16.09
C ASP A 111 15.82 13.23 -15.41
N SER A 112 14.65 13.38 -14.81
CA SER A 112 13.97 12.31 -14.09
C SER A 112 12.46 12.45 -14.13
N TRP A 113 11.78 11.34 -13.86
CA TRP A 113 10.35 11.26 -13.60
C TRP A 113 10.11 11.09 -12.11
N GLN A 114 9.24 11.92 -11.54
CA GLN A 114 8.64 11.65 -10.25
C GLN A 114 7.31 10.92 -10.43
N MET A 115 7.11 9.85 -9.67
CA MET A 115 5.91 9.04 -9.67
C MET A 115 5.28 9.06 -8.29
N THR A 116 3.98 9.34 -8.19
CA THR A 116 3.25 9.33 -6.92
C THR A 116 1.90 8.64 -7.03
N VAL A 117 1.49 7.97 -5.96
CA VAL A 117 0.17 7.36 -5.80
C VAL A 117 -0.35 7.69 -4.42
N GLU A 118 -1.65 7.98 -4.33
CA GLU A 118 -2.44 7.84 -3.12
C GLU A 118 -3.68 7.02 -3.48
N SER A 119 -3.91 5.92 -2.76
CA SER A 119 -5.07 5.05 -2.96
C SER A 119 -5.64 4.61 -1.62
N THR A 120 -6.95 4.41 -1.55
CA THR A 120 -7.63 3.92 -0.35
C THR A 120 -8.01 2.46 -0.51
N VAL A 121 -7.59 1.64 0.44
CA VAL A 121 -7.93 0.21 0.54
C VAL A 121 -8.78 0.01 1.78
N ARG A 122 -9.95 -0.62 1.62
CA ARG A 122 -10.79 -1.03 2.74
C ARG A 122 -10.38 -2.42 3.24
N GLN A 123 -9.95 -2.53 4.48
CA GLN A 123 -9.43 -3.77 5.06
C GLN A 123 -10.47 -4.89 5.12
N SER A 124 -11.72 -4.55 5.46
CA SER A 124 -12.82 -5.50 5.59
C SER A 124 -13.16 -6.22 4.27
N ASP A 125 -12.95 -5.60 3.11
CA ASP A 125 -13.12 -6.21 1.79
C ASP A 125 -12.20 -7.42 1.60
N PHE A 126 -11.04 -7.41 2.27
CA PHE A 126 -10.04 -8.49 2.27
C PHE A 126 -10.18 -9.44 3.48
N GLY A 127 -11.24 -9.28 4.28
CA GLY A 127 -11.49 -10.08 5.47
C GLY A 127 -10.53 -9.80 6.62
N VAL A 128 -9.85 -8.66 6.60
CA VAL A 128 -9.10 -8.15 7.74
C VAL A 128 -10.08 -7.41 8.64
N LYS A 129 -10.28 -7.91 9.86
CA LYS A 129 -11.19 -7.28 10.83
C LYS A 129 -10.46 -6.11 11.50
N PRO A 130 -10.96 -4.87 11.42
CA PRO A 130 -10.36 -3.75 12.13
C PRO A 130 -10.39 -4.00 13.64
N TYR A 131 -9.27 -3.70 14.30
CA TYR A 131 -9.18 -3.84 15.75
C TYR A 131 -10.05 -2.79 16.46
N SER A 132 -10.72 -3.19 17.52
CA SER A 132 -11.62 -2.32 18.29
C SER A 132 -11.46 -2.57 19.80
N LEU A 133 -11.60 -1.50 20.58
CA LEU A 133 -11.57 -1.46 22.04
C LEU A 133 -12.81 -0.74 22.59
N LEU A 134 -13.08 -0.94 23.89
CA LEU A 134 -14.09 -0.19 24.64
C LEU A 134 -15.48 -0.19 23.96
N MET A 135 -15.97 -1.38 23.59
CA MET A 135 -17.26 -1.58 22.91
C MET A 135 -17.43 -0.75 21.63
N GLY A 136 -16.35 -0.47 20.89
CA GLY A 136 -16.41 0.28 19.63
C GLY A 136 -16.01 1.75 19.73
N SER A 137 -15.89 2.31 20.94
CA SER A 137 -15.54 3.73 21.11
C SER A 137 -14.10 4.07 20.68
N LEU A 138 -13.23 3.08 20.52
CA LEU A 138 -11.94 3.22 19.87
C LEU A 138 -11.76 2.11 18.83
N GLN A 139 -11.59 2.48 17.56
CA GLN A 139 -11.47 1.53 16.46
C GLN A 139 -10.38 1.98 15.48
N VAL A 140 -9.63 1.01 14.96
CA VAL A 140 -8.75 1.22 13.81
C VAL A 140 -9.63 1.48 12.59
N ALA A 141 -9.36 2.55 11.84
CA ALA A 141 -10.09 2.84 10.62
C ALA A 141 -10.06 1.64 9.66
N ASP A 142 -11.21 1.33 9.08
CA ASP A 142 -11.31 0.24 8.10
C ASP A 142 -10.65 0.62 6.78
N GLU A 143 -10.76 1.90 6.39
CA GLU A 143 -10.05 2.49 5.27
C GLU A 143 -8.59 2.78 5.62
N VAL A 144 -7.69 2.35 4.75
CA VAL A 144 -6.25 2.55 4.84
C VAL A 144 -5.79 3.28 3.59
N THR A 145 -5.21 4.46 3.77
CA THR A 145 -4.51 5.16 2.70
C THR A 145 -3.17 4.49 2.47
N VAL A 146 -2.94 4.05 1.24
CA VAL A 146 -1.68 3.55 0.72
C VAL A 146 -1.08 4.65 -0.15
N SER A 147 0.17 5.01 0.14
CA SER A 147 0.91 5.97 -0.67
C SER A 147 2.19 5.35 -1.23
N PHE A 148 2.57 5.82 -2.40
CA PHE A 148 3.83 5.46 -3.06
C PHE A 148 4.46 6.72 -3.65
N SER A 149 5.78 6.79 -3.58
CA SER A 149 6.58 7.84 -4.23
C SER A 149 7.89 7.23 -4.71
N ALA A 150 8.27 7.53 -5.94
CA ALA A 150 9.56 7.15 -6.50
C ALA A 150 10.05 8.22 -7.48
N VAL A 151 11.38 8.26 -7.65
CA VAL A 151 12.04 9.05 -8.68
C VAL A 151 12.84 8.10 -9.55
N ARG A 152 12.64 8.17 -10.87
CA ARG A 152 13.39 7.38 -11.85
C ARG A 152 14.13 8.34 -12.78
N ALA A 153 15.45 8.20 -12.89
CA ALA A 153 16.22 8.93 -13.91
C ALA A 153 15.74 8.53 -15.31
N LYS A 154 15.71 9.49 -16.24
CA LYS A 154 15.54 9.17 -17.65
C LYS A 154 16.83 8.49 -18.12
N GLU A 155 16.70 7.39 -18.83
CA GLU A 155 17.84 6.80 -19.53
C GLU A 155 18.10 7.68 -20.76
N ASP A 156 19.38 8.01 -21.01
CA ASP A 156 19.83 8.75 -22.20
C ASP A 156 19.61 7.95 -23.50
#